data_AF-A0A9W8UU47-F1
#
_entry.id   AF-A0A9W8UU47-F1
#
_cell.length_a   1.000
_cell.length_b   1.000
_cell.length_c   1.000
_cell.angle_alpha   90.00
_cell.angle_beta   90.00
_cell.angle_gamma   90.00
#
_symmetry.space_group_name_H-M   'P 1'
#
loop_
_entity.id
_entity.type
_entity.pdbx_description
1 polymer ?
#
loop_
_entity_poly.entity_id
_entity_poly.type
_entity_poly.pdbx_seq_one_letter_code
_entity_poly.pdbx_strand_id
1 'polypeptide(L)'
;MQRVKLAVWAQKWDIESNSHRKDRQFCLYEPAVMNYLRLIHRIFSDFGSLDTPAPVLNETRALVSMDILPQFNYFGSSPGQYNERSWDPSTAFSMRSIKWAAQEDKLKEGLACLSELINDLRNTFPPPHDDPAETLLMSASLAAHDPNELARISRVEDDEPRLATLAWMKSVAYRPYGAHFGNNQLRTSNLIAINRKEGAAKYMARYQDELVLVEEKHCTAPWGELKQLNILKARIDNIVARLQNPDKPVDMRTLSCRGGAFSKGKSADENETTWIYSIVYRADYPRFTTFREVLSRKKKEPDTIKRKKARFPLGKRFTVAQMLARALMYLHLVDWLHKAVRSENVPARYCRRTDGKYR
;
A
#
# COMPACT_ATOMS: atom_id res chain seq x y z
N MET A 1 2.65 10.62 -10.72
CA MET A 1 1.51 10.33 -9.79
C MET A 1 0.24 11.10 -10.13
N GLN A 2 0.30 12.41 -10.43
CA GLN A 2 -0.88 13.22 -10.78
C GLN A 2 -1.73 12.65 -11.93
N ARG A 3 -1.10 12.01 -12.92
CA ARG A 3 -1.77 11.22 -13.98
C ARG A 3 -2.77 10.22 -13.43
N VAL A 4 -2.32 9.47 -12.43
CA VAL A 4 -3.03 8.34 -11.87
C VAL A 4 -4.19 8.84 -11.03
N LYS A 5 -4.01 9.95 -10.31
CA LYS A 5 -5.09 10.64 -9.57
C LYS A 5 -6.23 11.04 -10.52
N LEU A 6 -5.90 11.65 -11.66
CA LEU A 6 -6.89 12.05 -12.66
C LEU A 6 -7.55 10.84 -13.35
N ALA A 7 -6.76 9.81 -13.69
CA ALA A 7 -7.26 8.58 -14.31
C ALA A 7 -8.24 7.82 -13.41
N VAL A 8 -7.89 7.65 -12.12
CA VAL A 8 -8.76 7.02 -11.12
C VAL A 8 -10.04 7.83 -10.96
N TRP A 9 -9.94 9.16 -10.84
CA TRP A 9 -11.11 10.04 -10.77
C TRP A 9 -12.03 9.83 -11.99
N ALA A 10 -11.48 9.83 -13.21
CA ALA A 10 -12.24 9.63 -14.44
C ALA A 10 -12.87 8.22 -14.53
N GLN A 11 -12.15 7.18 -14.11
CA GLN A 11 -12.66 5.81 -14.06
C GLN A 11 -13.81 5.67 -13.06
N LYS A 12 -13.74 6.34 -11.91
CA LYS A 12 -14.78 6.28 -10.87
C LYS A 12 -16.08 6.96 -11.28
N TRP A 13 -15.96 8.02 -12.05
CA TRP A 13 -17.10 8.64 -12.71
C TRP A 13 -17.55 7.83 -13.95
N ASP A 14 -16.82 6.79 -14.33
CA ASP A 14 -17.09 5.96 -15.50
C ASP A 14 -17.32 6.85 -16.73
N ILE A 15 -16.33 7.72 -16.95
CA ILE A 15 -16.34 8.72 -18.02
C ILE A 15 -16.39 8.03 -19.39
N GLU A 16 -15.63 6.96 -19.58
CA GLU A 16 -15.56 6.19 -20.82
C GLU A 16 -16.91 5.57 -21.21
N SER A 17 -17.68 5.05 -20.25
CA SER A 17 -18.99 4.43 -20.52
C SER A 17 -20.17 5.41 -20.42
N ASN A 18 -19.91 6.71 -20.23
CA ASN A 18 -20.91 7.77 -20.05
C ASN A 18 -21.87 7.59 -18.85
N SER A 19 -21.52 6.77 -17.85
CA SER A 19 -22.40 6.54 -16.69
C SER A 19 -22.47 7.73 -15.74
N HIS A 20 -21.45 8.61 -15.70
CA HIS A 20 -21.48 9.88 -14.96
C HIS A 20 -22.70 10.73 -15.28
N ARG A 21 -23.23 10.67 -16.51
CA ARG A 21 -24.42 11.44 -16.94
C ARG A 21 -25.70 11.01 -16.24
N LYS A 22 -25.70 9.84 -15.59
CA LYS A 22 -26.81 9.36 -14.77
C LYS A 22 -26.72 9.87 -13.33
N ASP A 23 -25.56 10.40 -12.93
CA ASP A 23 -25.34 10.92 -11.59
C ASP A 23 -25.82 12.38 -11.51
N ARG A 24 -26.73 12.64 -10.56
CA ARG A 24 -27.36 13.95 -10.38
C ARG A 24 -26.35 15.02 -9.93
N GLN A 25 -25.34 14.65 -9.16
CA GLN A 25 -24.32 15.59 -8.69
C GLN A 25 -23.37 15.96 -9.82
N PHE A 26 -22.96 14.98 -10.64
CA PHE A 26 -22.10 15.24 -11.79
C PHE A 26 -22.77 16.19 -12.79
N CYS A 27 -24.03 15.92 -13.16
CA CYS A 27 -24.76 16.76 -14.12
C CYS A 27 -25.01 18.18 -13.63
N LEU A 28 -25.19 18.39 -12.31
CA LEU A 28 -25.38 19.71 -11.73
C LEU A 28 -24.13 20.61 -11.87
N TYR A 29 -22.95 20.00 -11.81
CA TYR A 29 -21.68 20.72 -11.82
C TYR A 29 -20.81 20.44 -13.06
N GLU A 30 -21.38 19.79 -14.08
CA GLU A 30 -20.72 19.46 -15.34
C GLU A 30 -19.98 20.66 -15.95
N PRO A 31 -20.53 21.89 -16.00
CA PRO A 31 -19.80 23.04 -16.55
C PRO A 31 -18.52 23.37 -15.78
N ALA A 32 -18.54 23.24 -14.45
CA ALA A 32 -17.37 23.50 -13.61
C ALA A 32 -16.31 22.41 -13.79
N VAL A 33 -16.74 21.14 -13.77
CA VAL A 33 -15.87 19.98 -14.04
C VAL A 33 -15.19 20.11 -15.40
N MET A 34 -15.94 20.49 -16.44
CA MET A 34 -15.41 20.69 -17.78
C MET A 34 -14.38 21.83 -17.85
N ASN A 35 -14.57 22.90 -17.07
CA ASN A 35 -13.59 23.97 -16.98
C ASN A 35 -12.29 23.51 -16.32
N TYR A 36 -12.35 22.75 -15.22
CA TYR A 36 -11.17 22.14 -14.59
C TYR A 36 -10.43 21.23 -15.58
N LEU A 37 -11.15 20.34 -16.28
CA LEU A 37 -10.57 19.42 -17.24
C LEU A 37 -9.92 20.13 -18.44
N ARG A 38 -10.53 21.20 -18.95
CA ARG A 38 -9.97 22.05 -20.01
C ARG A 38 -8.70 22.77 -19.56
N LEU A 39 -8.67 23.30 -18.34
CA LEU A 39 -7.48 23.93 -17.76
C LEU A 39 -6.34 22.92 -17.59
N ILE A 40 -6.65 21.75 -17.06
CA ILE A 40 -5.70 20.63 -16.91
C ILE A 40 -5.15 20.21 -18.29
N HIS A 41 -6.02 20.04 -19.29
CA HIS A 41 -5.61 19.69 -20.66
C HIS A 41 -4.71 20.76 -21.29
N ARG A 42 -5.05 22.05 -21.11
CA ARG A 42 -4.24 23.16 -21.64
C ARG A 42 -2.84 23.18 -21.03
N ILE A 43 -2.74 23.02 -19.72
CA ILE A 43 -1.46 22.94 -19.01
C ILE A 43 -0.65 21.75 -19.54
N PHE A 44 -1.29 20.60 -19.78
CA PHE A 44 -0.63 19.44 -20.41
C PHE A 44 -0.14 19.72 -21.83
N SER A 45 -0.95 20.35 -22.69
CA SER A 45 -0.53 20.69 -24.05
C SER A 45 0.62 21.69 -24.08
N ASP A 46 0.62 22.65 -23.15
CA ASP A 46 1.68 23.63 -23.01
C ASP A 46 3.01 22.94 -22.63
N PHE A 47 2.97 21.93 -21.75
CA PHE A 47 4.13 21.09 -21.44
C PHE A 47 4.57 20.18 -22.60
N GLY A 48 3.64 19.63 -23.37
CA GLY A 48 3.93 18.76 -24.51
C GLY A 48 4.68 19.48 -25.65
N SER A 49 4.46 20.79 -25.79
CA SER A 49 5.11 21.65 -26.79
C SER A 49 6.57 22.01 -26.47
N LEU A 50 7.08 21.64 -25.29
CA LEU A 50 8.46 21.86 -24.88
C LEU A 50 9.37 20.73 -25.40
N ASP A 51 10.05 20.98 -26.53
CA ASP A 51 11.05 20.07 -27.11
C ASP A 51 12.39 20.14 -26.36
N THR A 52 12.43 19.56 -25.16
CA THR A 52 13.67 19.37 -24.41
C THR A 52 13.76 17.96 -23.85
N PRO A 53 14.94 17.29 -23.92
CA PRO A 53 15.13 15.92 -23.42
C PRO A 53 15.32 15.95 -21.89
N ALA A 54 14.28 16.31 -21.15
CA ALA A 54 14.26 16.18 -19.70
C ALA A 54 13.44 14.93 -19.32
N PRO A 55 13.91 14.08 -18.39
CA PRO A 55 13.16 12.91 -17.95
C PRO A 55 11.80 13.28 -17.32
N VAL A 56 11.68 14.46 -16.73
CA VAL A 56 10.41 15.02 -16.22
C VAL A 56 9.41 15.28 -17.36
N LEU A 57 9.89 15.64 -18.56
CA LEU A 57 9.04 15.89 -19.72
C LEU A 57 8.51 14.60 -20.36
N ASN A 58 9.20 13.47 -20.17
CA ASN A 58 8.69 12.15 -20.58
C ASN A 58 7.46 11.75 -19.75
N GLU A 59 7.43 12.10 -18.46
CA GLU A 59 6.23 11.91 -17.63
C GLU A 59 5.07 12.79 -18.12
N THR A 60 5.31 14.06 -18.50
CA THR A 60 4.28 14.94 -19.07
C THR A 60 3.83 14.55 -20.48
N ARG A 61 4.71 14.05 -21.35
CA ARG A 61 4.30 13.50 -22.66
C ARG A 61 3.42 12.25 -22.49
N ALA A 62 3.74 11.41 -21.51
CA ALA A 62 2.90 10.28 -21.15
C ALA A 62 1.56 10.72 -20.52
N LEU A 63 1.53 11.86 -19.79
CA LEU A 63 0.31 12.48 -19.27
C LEU A 63 -0.61 12.96 -20.41
N VAL A 64 -0.07 13.64 -21.42
CA VAL A 64 -0.80 14.14 -22.61
C VAL A 64 -1.37 12.99 -23.46
N SER A 65 -0.69 11.84 -23.49
CA SER A 65 -1.04 10.69 -24.34
C SER A 65 -2.11 9.74 -23.75
N MET A 66 -2.88 10.15 -22.73
CA MET A 66 -4.02 9.33 -22.26
C MET A 66 -5.19 9.46 -23.24
N ASP A 67 -5.77 8.33 -23.66
CA ASP A 67 -6.98 8.27 -24.51
C ASP A 67 -8.20 9.01 -23.91
N ILE A 68 -8.17 9.30 -22.60
CA ILE A 68 -9.21 10.03 -21.86
C ILE A 68 -9.12 11.55 -22.07
N LEU A 69 -7.92 12.11 -22.27
CA LEU A 69 -7.73 13.57 -22.44
C LEU A 69 -8.32 14.11 -23.76
N PRO A 70 -8.14 13.44 -24.92
CA PRO A 70 -8.84 13.80 -26.15
C PRO A 70 -10.36 13.72 -26.02
N GLN A 71 -10.89 12.78 -25.23
CA GLN A 71 -12.34 12.64 -25.01
C GLN A 71 -12.94 13.85 -24.27
N PHE A 72 -12.17 14.53 -23.40
CA PHE A 72 -12.55 15.83 -22.78
C PHE A 72 -12.86 16.95 -23.76
N ASN A 73 -12.29 16.91 -24.96
CA ASN A 73 -12.67 17.86 -26.02
C ASN A 73 -14.03 17.51 -26.66
N TYR A 74 -14.46 16.25 -26.59
CA TYR A 74 -15.77 15.79 -27.08
C TYR A 74 -16.90 15.91 -26.04
N PHE A 75 -16.58 15.94 -24.74
CA PHE A 75 -17.58 16.12 -23.67
C PHE A 75 -18.29 17.48 -23.72
N GLY A 76 -17.74 18.48 -24.41
CA GLY A 76 -18.39 19.78 -24.66
C GLY A 76 -19.36 19.80 -25.86
N SER A 77 -19.50 18.69 -26.58
CA SER A 77 -20.22 18.64 -27.87
C SER A 77 -21.48 17.76 -27.76
N SER A 78 -22.49 18.23 -27.04
CA SER A 78 -23.88 17.82 -27.34
C SER A 78 -24.50 18.79 -28.34
N PRO A 79 -25.32 18.30 -29.29
CA PRO A 79 -25.89 19.11 -30.38
C PRO A 79 -27.04 19.96 -29.83
N GLY A 80 -26.69 21.10 -29.26
CA GLY A 80 -27.65 21.99 -28.63
C GLY A 80 -26.97 23.20 -28.04
N GLN A 81 -26.71 24.19 -28.91
CA GLN A 81 -26.51 25.60 -28.58
C GLN A 81 -25.75 25.90 -27.28
N TYR A 82 -24.43 25.93 -27.36
CA TYR A 82 -23.65 26.91 -26.60
C TYR A 82 -22.87 27.74 -27.60
N ASN A 83 -23.29 29.01 -27.71
CA ASN A 83 -22.58 30.03 -28.48
C ASN A 83 -21.10 30.00 -28.10
N GLU A 84 -20.24 29.80 -29.11
CA GLU A 84 -18.86 30.24 -29.07
C GLU A 84 -18.85 31.75 -28.76
N ARG A 85 -18.80 32.10 -27.47
CA ARG A 85 -18.20 33.37 -27.08
C ARG A 85 -16.72 33.20 -27.31
N SER A 86 -16.27 33.68 -28.47
CA SER A 86 -14.87 33.93 -28.76
C SER A 86 -14.23 34.62 -27.55
N TRP A 87 -13.35 33.89 -26.88
CA TRP A 87 -12.44 34.51 -25.92
C TRP A 87 -11.27 35.08 -26.71
N ASP A 88 -11.09 36.39 -26.57
CA ASP A 88 -10.04 37.18 -27.22
C ASP A 88 -8.65 36.63 -26.83
N PRO A 89 -7.79 36.22 -27.78
CA PRO A 89 -6.47 35.67 -27.51
C PRO A 89 -5.47 36.68 -26.91
N SER A 90 -5.85 37.95 -26.79
CA SER A 90 -4.94 39.06 -26.43
C SER A 90 -4.60 39.19 -24.94
N THR A 91 -5.19 38.40 -24.04
CA THR A 91 -4.77 38.32 -22.62
C THR A 91 -3.78 37.18 -22.33
N ALA A 92 -3.32 36.48 -23.37
CA ALA A 92 -2.22 35.52 -23.24
C ALA A 92 -0.89 36.27 -23.02
N PHE A 93 -0.44 36.30 -21.77
CA PHE A 93 0.87 36.76 -21.36
C PHE A 93 1.95 36.15 -22.27
N SER A 94 2.60 37.01 -23.07
CA SER A 94 3.65 36.64 -24.02
C SER A 94 4.88 36.13 -23.27
N MET A 95 5.09 34.82 -23.28
CA MET A 95 6.24 34.15 -22.63
C MET A 95 7.10 33.39 -23.64
N ARG A 96 7.45 34.01 -24.77
CA ARG A 96 8.29 33.37 -25.81
C ARG A 96 9.78 33.72 -25.80
N SER A 97 10.28 34.56 -24.91
CA SER A 97 11.70 34.91 -24.88
C SER A 97 12.18 35.13 -23.44
N ILE A 98 12.73 34.07 -22.85
CA ILE A 98 13.79 33.96 -21.82
C ILE A 98 13.80 32.45 -21.53
N LYS A 99 14.30 31.71 -22.52
CA LYS A 99 14.32 30.25 -22.56
C LYS A 99 15.54 29.77 -21.75
N TRP A 100 15.44 28.61 -21.12
CA TRP A 100 16.49 27.87 -20.41
C TRP A 100 16.61 28.10 -18.90
N ALA A 101 17.11 29.22 -18.38
CA ALA A 101 17.29 29.36 -16.91
C ALA A 101 15.99 29.56 -16.11
N ALA A 102 14.93 30.07 -16.76
CA ALA A 102 13.61 30.30 -16.16
C ALA A 102 12.62 29.12 -16.38
N GLN A 103 13.09 27.99 -16.93
CA GLN A 103 12.23 26.85 -17.29
C GLN A 103 12.09 25.81 -16.19
N GLU A 104 13.08 25.62 -15.30
CA GLU A 104 12.93 24.68 -14.18
C GLU A 104 11.96 25.19 -13.11
N ASP A 105 12.02 26.48 -12.77
CA ASP A 105 11.11 27.05 -11.78
C ASP A 105 9.68 27.18 -12.33
N LYS A 106 9.50 27.54 -13.61
CA LYS A 106 8.19 27.50 -14.27
C LYS A 106 7.64 26.09 -14.45
N LEU A 107 8.50 25.09 -14.66
CA LEU A 107 8.09 23.69 -14.71
C LEU A 107 7.63 23.24 -13.33
N LYS A 108 8.35 23.59 -12.26
CA LYS A 108 7.95 23.32 -10.87
C LYS A 108 6.65 24.04 -10.52
N GLU A 109 6.51 25.33 -10.85
CA GLU A 109 5.29 26.11 -10.64
C GLU A 109 4.12 25.53 -11.43
N GLY A 110 4.33 25.13 -12.68
CA GLY A 110 3.28 24.52 -13.49
C GLY A 110 2.90 23.11 -13.03
N LEU A 111 3.85 22.31 -12.55
CA LEU A 111 3.58 21.00 -11.93
C LEU A 111 2.88 21.15 -10.57
N ALA A 112 3.22 22.19 -9.80
CA ALA A 112 2.53 22.55 -8.56
C ALA A 112 1.09 23.00 -8.85
N CYS A 113 0.89 23.90 -9.81
CA CYS A 113 -0.43 24.34 -10.26
C CYS A 113 -1.27 23.17 -10.79
N LEU A 114 -0.67 22.24 -11.54
CA LEU A 114 -1.33 21.01 -11.97
C LEU A 114 -1.74 20.13 -10.78
N SER A 115 -0.86 19.97 -9.79
CA SER A 115 -1.15 19.23 -8.55
C SER A 115 -2.32 19.87 -7.80
N GLU A 116 -2.31 21.19 -7.64
CA GLU A 116 -3.39 21.97 -7.02
C GLU A 116 -4.70 21.81 -7.77
N LEU A 117 -4.71 21.98 -9.10
CA LEU A 117 -5.93 21.83 -9.92
C LEU A 117 -6.53 20.43 -9.86
N ILE A 118 -5.69 19.38 -9.84
CA ILE A 118 -6.15 17.99 -9.72
C ILE A 118 -6.68 17.72 -8.31
N ASN A 119 -6.00 18.24 -7.28
CA ASN A 119 -6.47 18.11 -5.90
C ASN A 119 -7.80 18.89 -5.69
N ASP A 120 -7.92 20.10 -6.23
CA ASP A 120 -9.13 20.92 -6.20
C ASP A 120 -10.28 20.25 -6.93
N LEU A 121 -10.04 19.66 -8.11
CA LEU A 121 -11.04 18.88 -8.82
C LEU A 121 -11.54 17.71 -7.97
N ARG A 122 -10.63 16.97 -7.31
CA ARG A 122 -11.00 15.83 -6.44
C ARG A 122 -11.72 16.26 -5.17
N ASN A 123 -11.32 17.38 -4.57
CA ASN A 123 -11.92 17.91 -3.35
C ASN A 123 -13.31 18.49 -3.62
N THR A 124 -13.47 19.19 -4.75
CA THR A 124 -14.73 19.83 -5.15
C THR A 124 -15.71 18.81 -5.74
N PHE A 125 -15.20 17.80 -6.45
CA PHE A 125 -15.97 16.73 -7.09
C PHE A 125 -15.44 15.35 -6.69
N PRO A 126 -15.65 14.95 -5.42
CA PRO A 126 -15.19 13.66 -4.94
C PRO A 126 -15.90 12.53 -5.70
N PRO A 127 -15.17 11.48 -6.14
CA PRO A 127 -15.80 10.36 -6.82
C PRO A 127 -16.79 9.64 -5.89
N PRO A 128 -17.83 8.97 -6.44
CA PRO A 128 -18.86 8.28 -5.63
C PRO A 128 -18.28 7.18 -4.74
N HIS A 129 -17.12 6.62 -5.12
CA HIS A 129 -16.32 5.71 -4.32
C HIS A 129 -14.84 6.11 -4.40
N ASP A 130 -14.28 6.65 -3.32
CA ASP A 130 -12.84 6.94 -3.22
C ASP A 130 -12.15 5.83 -2.42
N ASP A 131 -11.38 4.97 -3.10
CA ASP A 131 -10.50 4.01 -2.45
C ASP A 131 -9.04 4.39 -2.72
N PRO A 132 -8.29 4.86 -1.71
CA PRO A 132 -6.90 5.27 -1.90
C PRO A 132 -5.98 4.13 -2.36
N ALA A 133 -6.41 2.87 -2.20
CA ALA A 133 -5.66 1.72 -2.72
C ALA A 133 -5.61 1.67 -4.26
N GLU A 134 -6.61 2.23 -4.95
CA GLU A 134 -6.68 2.14 -6.40
C GLU A 134 -5.67 3.07 -7.10
N THR A 135 -5.45 4.26 -6.54
CA THR A 135 -4.38 5.16 -6.99
C THR A 135 -3.00 4.52 -6.84
N LEU A 136 -2.80 3.70 -5.80
CA LEU A 136 -1.55 2.97 -5.59
C LEU A 136 -1.36 1.85 -6.61
N LEU A 137 -2.42 1.10 -6.92
CA LEU A 137 -2.40 0.01 -7.91
C LEU A 137 -2.09 0.51 -9.33
N MET A 138 -2.67 1.65 -9.71
CA MET A 138 -2.46 2.24 -11.03
C MET A 138 -1.16 3.05 -11.12
N SER A 139 -0.40 3.16 -10.02
CA SER A 139 0.89 3.82 -10.03
C SER A 139 1.96 2.92 -10.65
N ALA A 140 2.50 3.34 -11.80
CA ALA A 140 3.66 2.69 -12.41
C ALA A 140 4.93 2.79 -11.55
N SER A 141 4.97 3.72 -10.58
CA SER A 141 6.10 3.96 -9.69
C SER A 141 6.48 2.73 -8.85
N LEU A 142 5.50 1.90 -8.47
CA LEU A 142 5.75 0.65 -7.73
C LEU A 142 6.11 -0.54 -8.65
N ALA A 143 6.09 -0.37 -9.97
CA ALA A 143 6.51 -1.41 -10.92
C ALA A 143 8.04 -1.48 -11.09
N ALA A 144 8.77 -0.45 -10.65
CA ALA A 144 10.24 -0.44 -10.67
C ALA A 144 10.83 -1.58 -9.83
N HIS A 145 11.94 -2.16 -10.27
CA HIS A 145 12.66 -3.22 -9.54
C HIS A 145 14.03 -2.77 -9.05
N ASP A 146 14.50 -1.59 -9.47
CA ASP A 146 15.77 -1.02 -9.02
C ASP A 146 15.62 -0.44 -7.59
N PRO A 147 16.40 -0.90 -6.60
CA PRO A 147 16.32 -0.39 -5.23
C PRO A 147 16.67 1.11 -5.12
N ASN A 148 17.50 1.65 -6.01
CA ASN A 148 17.88 3.07 -5.96
C ASN A 148 16.75 3.96 -6.47
N GLU A 149 16.11 3.59 -7.58
CA GLU A 149 14.90 4.25 -8.07
C GLU A 149 13.79 4.24 -7.03
N LEU A 150 13.52 3.09 -6.41
CA LEU A 150 12.51 2.96 -5.35
C LEU A 150 12.86 3.81 -4.11
N ALA A 151 14.13 3.89 -3.74
CA ALA A 151 14.59 4.76 -2.64
C ALA A 151 14.51 6.25 -2.99
N ARG A 152 14.57 6.62 -4.28
CA ARG A 152 14.31 7.99 -4.72
C ARG A 152 12.83 8.32 -4.61
N ILE A 153 11.96 7.41 -5.08
CA ILE A 153 10.49 7.56 -4.98
C ILE A 153 10.07 7.70 -3.51
N SER A 154 10.69 6.93 -2.61
CA SER A 154 10.38 7.02 -1.18
C SER A 154 10.74 8.35 -0.52
N ARG A 155 11.60 9.18 -1.13
CA ARG A 155 12.01 10.48 -0.58
C ARG A 155 11.14 11.63 -1.04
N VAL A 156 10.27 11.42 -2.03
CA VAL A 156 9.32 12.44 -2.53
C VAL A 156 8.07 12.44 -1.63
N GLU A 157 8.29 12.59 -0.32
CA GLU A 157 7.32 12.27 0.74
C GLU A 157 6.08 13.17 0.77
N ASP A 158 6.17 14.41 0.25
CA ASP A 158 5.20 15.46 0.54
C ASP A 158 3.79 15.24 -0.08
N ASP A 159 3.69 14.54 -1.22
CA ASP A 159 2.42 14.41 -1.94
C ASP A 159 1.65 13.11 -1.63
N GLU A 160 2.33 12.01 -1.26
CA GLU A 160 1.74 10.67 -1.09
C GLU A 160 2.54 9.77 -0.10
N PRO A 161 2.32 9.89 1.22
CA PRO A 161 3.11 9.18 2.22
C PRO A 161 2.98 7.65 2.13
N ARG A 162 1.82 7.15 1.66
CA ARG A 162 1.58 5.72 1.47
C ARG A 162 2.43 5.15 0.34
N LEU A 163 2.53 5.87 -0.79
CA LEU A 163 3.38 5.46 -1.89
C LEU A 163 4.84 5.45 -1.45
N ALA A 164 5.28 6.52 -0.77
CA ALA A 164 6.64 6.65 -0.29
C ALA A 164 7.02 5.48 0.63
N THR A 165 6.14 5.14 1.56
CA THR A 165 6.32 3.99 2.47
C THR A 165 6.40 2.66 1.71
N LEU A 166 5.49 2.42 0.75
CA LEU A 166 5.51 1.18 -0.04
C LEU A 166 6.76 1.08 -0.92
N ALA A 167 7.18 2.18 -1.54
CA ALA A 167 8.41 2.25 -2.33
C ALA A 167 9.64 1.97 -1.46
N TRP A 168 9.69 2.53 -0.24
CA TRP A 168 10.74 2.21 0.73
C TRP A 168 10.73 0.72 1.08
N MET A 169 9.56 0.18 1.46
CA MET A 169 9.43 -1.24 1.83
C MET A 169 9.84 -2.17 0.70
N LYS A 170 9.51 -1.83 -0.54
CA LYS A 170 9.93 -2.57 -1.73
C LYS A 170 11.45 -2.44 -1.95
N SER A 171 12.02 -1.25 -1.81
CA SER A 171 13.48 -1.04 -1.92
C SER A 171 14.27 -1.91 -0.94
N VAL A 172 13.78 -2.07 0.29
CA VAL A 172 14.37 -2.93 1.33
C VAL A 172 14.42 -4.39 0.88
N ALA A 173 13.40 -4.85 0.13
CA ALA A 173 13.36 -6.22 -0.38
C ALA A 173 14.44 -6.49 -1.44
N TYR A 174 14.80 -5.49 -2.24
CA TYR A 174 15.77 -5.59 -3.34
C TYR A 174 17.21 -5.22 -2.94
N ARG A 175 17.43 -4.66 -1.75
CA ARG A 175 18.80 -4.32 -1.33
C ARG A 175 19.68 -5.56 -1.21
N PRO A 176 20.95 -5.46 -1.62
CA PRO A 176 21.89 -6.57 -1.55
C PRO A 176 22.10 -7.04 -0.09
N TYR A 177 22.34 -8.35 0.04
CA TYR A 177 22.59 -9.02 1.31
C TYR A 177 23.79 -8.37 2.03
N GLY A 178 23.55 -7.81 3.22
CA GLY A 178 24.58 -7.11 4.02
C GLY A 178 24.31 -5.63 4.27
N ALA A 179 23.30 -5.03 3.61
CA ALA A 179 22.80 -3.72 4.01
C ALA A 179 22.12 -3.81 5.38
N HIS A 180 22.83 -3.41 6.44
CA HIS A 180 22.28 -3.37 7.79
C HIS A 180 21.26 -2.24 7.90
N PHE A 181 19.99 -2.60 7.96
CA PHE A 181 18.98 -1.72 8.53
C PHE A 181 19.14 -1.77 10.05
N GLY A 182 19.03 -0.63 10.72
CA GLY A 182 19.10 -0.50 12.19
C GLY A 182 17.91 -1.19 12.88
N ASN A 183 17.79 -2.49 12.68
CA ASN A 183 16.74 -3.31 13.23
C ASN A 183 17.05 -3.59 14.69
N ASN A 184 16.03 -3.50 15.55
CA ASN A 184 16.20 -3.88 16.95
C ASN A 184 16.43 -5.38 17.03
N GLN A 185 17.70 -5.78 17.14
CA GLN A 185 18.07 -7.15 17.42
C GLN A 185 17.83 -7.42 18.91
N LEU A 186 16.87 -8.30 19.18
CA LEU A 186 16.47 -8.64 20.52
C LEU A 186 17.41 -9.70 21.10
N ARG A 187 17.73 -9.58 22.38
CA ARG A 187 18.48 -10.61 23.12
C ARG A 187 17.58 -11.81 23.40
N THR A 188 17.95 -12.97 22.88
CA THR A 188 17.20 -14.23 23.06
C THR A 188 17.08 -14.64 24.52
N SER A 189 18.07 -14.30 25.36
CA SER A 189 18.07 -14.56 26.81
C SER A 189 16.89 -13.91 27.56
N ASN A 190 16.31 -12.85 26.99
CA ASN A 190 15.21 -12.11 27.62
C ASN A 190 13.83 -12.64 27.21
N LEU A 191 13.77 -13.66 26.33
CA LEU A 191 12.52 -14.30 25.90
C LEU A 191 12.22 -15.50 26.82
N ILE A 192 11.18 -15.36 27.64
CA ILE A 192 10.72 -16.43 28.55
C ILE A 192 9.48 -17.08 27.94
N ALA A 193 9.60 -18.31 27.45
CA ALA A 193 8.48 -19.02 26.84
C ALA A 193 7.39 -19.38 27.87
N ILE A 194 6.12 -19.20 27.50
CA ILE A 194 4.97 -19.50 28.37
C ILE A 194 4.34 -20.84 28.00
N ASN A 195 4.12 -21.09 26.70
CA ASN A 195 3.43 -22.27 26.18
C ASN A 195 4.18 -22.87 24.97
N ARG A 196 5.48 -23.14 25.11
CA ARG A 196 6.26 -23.75 24.03
C ARG A 196 5.99 -25.25 23.97
N LYS A 197 5.24 -25.68 22.96
CA LYS A 197 5.17 -27.09 22.58
C LYS A 197 6.41 -27.46 21.78
N GLU A 198 6.92 -28.66 21.97
CA GLU A 198 8.06 -29.17 21.21
C GLU A 198 7.72 -29.19 19.71
N GLY A 199 8.63 -28.68 18.87
CA GLY A 199 8.42 -28.54 17.42
C GLY A 199 7.44 -27.44 16.99
N ALA A 200 6.89 -26.64 17.90
CA ALA A 200 5.97 -25.56 17.51
C ALA A 200 6.73 -24.38 16.89
N ALA A 201 6.42 -24.06 15.62
CA ALA A 201 6.97 -22.90 14.92
C ALA A 201 6.48 -21.55 15.47
N LYS A 202 5.40 -21.54 16.28
CA LYS A 202 4.83 -20.34 16.89
C LYS A 202 4.48 -20.60 18.34
N TYR A 203 4.84 -19.70 19.24
CA TYR A 203 4.50 -19.79 20.66
C TYR A 203 4.41 -18.41 21.32
N MET A 204 3.78 -18.37 22.48
CA MET A 204 3.72 -17.16 23.31
C MET A 204 4.91 -17.12 24.27
N ALA A 205 5.52 -15.95 24.42
CA ALA A 205 6.60 -15.69 25.35
C ALA A 205 6.38 -14.35 26.08
N ARG A 206 7.17 -14.10 27.12
CA ARG A 206 7.31 -12.80 27.78
C ARG A 206 8.65 -12.19 27.39
N TYR A 207 8.66 -10.92 26.99
CA TYR A 207 9.86 -10.14 26.70
C TYR A 207 9.75 -8.80 27.43
N GLN A 208 10.67 -8.52 28.36
CA GLN A 208 10.66 -7.27 29.16
C GLN A 208 9.27 -6.94 29.74
N ASP A 209 8.66 -7.92 30.41
CA ASP A 209 7.31 -7.85 31.00
C ASP A 209 6.12 -7.73 30.05
N GLU A 210 6.34 -7.66 28.74
CA GLU A 210 5.26 -7.73 27.75
C GLU A 210 5.04 -9.14 27.21
N LEU A 211 3.79 -9.49 26.94
CA LEU A 211 3.42 -10.72 26.25
C LEU A 211 3.60 -10.56 24.73
N VAL A 212 4.35 -11.47 24.14
CA VAL A 212 4.74 -11.45 22.73
C VAL A 212 4.44 -12.79 22.06
N LEU A 213 4.15 -12.73 20.76
CA LEU A 213 4.08 -13.90 19.89
C LEU A 213 5.45 -14.07 19.22
N VAL A 214 6.04 -15.25 19.35
CA VAL A 214 7.32 -15.61 18.72
C VAL A 214 7.05 -16.57 17.57
N GLU A 215 7.58 -16.26 16.40
CA GLU A 215 7.63 -17.16 15.24
C GLU A 215 9.08 -17.58 14.99
N GLU A 216 9.34 -18.89 15.07
CA GLU A 216 10.67 -19.46 14.89
C GLU A 216 10.83 -20.15 13.54
N LYS A 217 11.98 -19.91 12.91
CA LYS A 217 12.48 -20.69 11.79
C LYS A 217 13.77 -21.39 12.19
N HIS A 218 13.72 -22.71 12.12
CA HIS A 218 14.85 -23.59 12.39
C HIS A 218 15.57 -23.85 11.07
N CYS A 219 16.89 -23.76 11.08
CA CYS A 219 17.75 -24.04 9.94
C CYS A 219 18.93 -24.90 10.42
N THR A 220 19.03 -26.11 9.92
CA THR A 220 20.22 -26.96 10.06
C THR A 220 21.12 -26.71 8.85
N ALA A 221 22.42 -26.58 9.08
CA ALA A 221 23.40 -26.49 8.02
C ALA A 221 24.67 -27.26 8.43
N PRO A 222 25.33 -27.95 7.48
CA PRO A 222 26.65 -28.53 7.71
C PRO A 222 27.65 -27.46 8.14
N TRP A 223 28.64 -27.87 8.93
CA TRP A 223 29.76 -27.01 9.30
C TRP A 223 30.46 -26.44 8.04
N GLY A 224 30.56 -25.11 7.93
CA GLY A 224 31.22 -24.43 6.81
C GLY A 224 30.29 -23.79 5.78
N GLU A 225 29.00 -24.14 5.71
CA GLU A 225 28.02 -23.50 4.81
C GLU A 225 27.43 -22.19 5.35
N LEU A 226 28.29 -21.30 5.86
CA LEU A 226 27.91 -20.00 6.43
C LEU A 226 27.19 -19.08 5.42
N LYS A 227 27.39 -19.31 4.12
CA LYS A 227 26.77 -18.52 3.06
C LYS A 227 25.24 -18.64 3.06
N GLN A 228 24.69 -19.85 3.22
CA GLN A 228 23.24 -20.05 3.26
C GLN A 228 22.61 -19.40 4.50
N LEU A 229 23.31 -19.49 5.63
CA LEU A 229 22.89 -18.88 6.89
C LEU A 229 22.88 -17.35 6.80
N ASN A 230 23.90 -16.75 6.21
CA ASN A 230 23.95 -15.30 6.01
C ASN A 230 22.84 -14.81 5.07
N ILE A 231 22.51 -15.58 4.02
CA ILE A 231 21.39 -15.27 3.12
C ILE A 231 20.06 -15.34 3.89
N LEU A 232 19.85 -16.38 4.71
CA LEU A 232 18.62 -16.51 5.50
C LEU A 232 18.50 -15.40 6.55
N LYS A 233 19.59 -15.09 7.25
CA LYS A 233 19.67 -14.00 8.22
C LYS A 233 19.28 -12.68 7.57
N ALA A 234 19.91 -12.32 6.46
CA ALA A 234 19.61 -11.08 5.74
C ALA A 234 18.16 -11.03 5.23
N ARG A 235 17.59 -12.15 4.78
CA ARG A 235 16.15 -12.22 4.42
C ARG A 235 15.24 -11.95 5.61
N ILE A 236 15.57 -12.51 6.78
CA ILE A 236 14.79 -12.30 8.00
C ILE A 236 14.95 -10.87 8.50
N ASP A 237 16.15 -10.31 8.45
CA ASP A 237 16.42 -8.90 8.78
C ASP A 237 15.61 -7.96 7.86
N ASN A 238 15.53 -8.23 6.57
CA ASN A 238 14.68 -7.45 5.65
C ASN A 238 13.18 -7.58 5.96
N ILE A 239 12.72 -8.74 6.44
CA ILE A 239 11.34 -8.92 6.90
C ILE A 239 11.10 -8.11 8.18
N VAL A 240 12.01 -8.20 9.15
CA VAL A 240 11.93 -7.47 10.42
C VAL A 240 11.92 -5.96 10.19
N ALA A 241 12.84 -5.44 9.37
CA ALA A 241 12.92 -4.03 8.99
C ALA A 241 11.59 -3.50 8.44
N ARG A 242 11.02 -4.22 7.47
CA ARG A 242 9.74 -3.87 6.84
C ARG A 242 8.58 -3.89 7.85
N LEU A 243 8.58 -4.86 8.76
CA LEU A 243 7.51 -4.99 9.75
C LEU A 243 7.62 -3.97 10.90
N GLN A 244 8.83 -3.50 11.21
CA GLN A 244 9.12 -2.50 12.24
C GLN A 244 8.89 -1.06 11.78
N ASN A 245 8.79 -0.81 10.46
CA ASN A 245 8.52 0.52 9.94
C ASN A 245 7.22 1.09 10.57
N PRO A 246 7.29 2.26 11.23
CA PRO A 246 6.14 2.86 11.92
C PRO A 246 5.04 3.32 10.95
N ASP A 247 5.40 3.73 9.73
CA ASP A 247 4.50 4.27 8.71
C ASP A 247 3.87 3.17 7.84
N LYS A 248 4.23 1.91 8.10
CA LYS A 248 3.69 0.73 7.41
C LYS A 248 2.15 0.79 7.37
N PRO A 249 1.52 0.67 6.18
CA PRO A 249 0.08 0.77 6.06
C PRO A 249 -0.67 -0.23 6.94
N VAL A 250 -1.64 0.26 7.70
CA VAL A 250 -2.54 -0.56 8.53
C VAL A 250 -3.30 -1.59 7.68
N ASP A 251 -3.54 -1.28 6.41
CA ASP A 251 -4.17 -2.15 5.42
C ASP A 251 -3.40 -3.45 5.16
N MET A 252 -2.08 -3.52 5.45
CA MET A 252 -1.31 -4.77 5.38
C MET A 252 -1.73 -5.80 6.44
N ARG A 253 -2.44 -5.39 7.49
CA ARG A 253 -2.95 -6.25 8.56
C ARG A 253 -1.90 -7.19 9.19
N THR A 254 -0.65 -6.74 9.24
CA THR A 254 0.44 -7.46 9.91
C THR A 254 0.50 -7.09 11.39
N LEU A 255 1.01 -7.99 12.23
CA LEU A 255 1.26 -7.69 13.64
C LEU A 255 2.41 -6.67 13.77
N SER A 256 2.38 -5.87 14.84
CA SER A 256 3.48 -4.97 15.18
C SER A 256 4.70 -5.80 15.56
N CYS A 257 5.79 -5.66 14.79
CA CYS A 257 7.04 -6.37 15.06
C CYS A 257 7.85 -5.61 16.11
N ARG A 258 8.32 -6.31 17.14
CA ARG A 258 9.26 -5.79 18.14
C ARG A 258 10.70 -5.94 17.67
N GLY A 259 11.02 -7.02 16.96
CA GLY A 259 12.35 -7.25 16.41
C GLY A 259 12.63 -8.71 16.08
N GLY A 260 13.87 -8.97 15.67
CA GLY A 260 14.39 -10.30 15.38
C GLY A 260 15.36 -10.75 16.48
N ALA A 261 15.36 -12.05 16.80
CA ALA A 261 16.35 -12.67 17.67
C ALA A 261 17.01 -13.85 16.96
N PHE A 262 18.26 -14.12 17.31
CA PHE A 262 19.07 -15.17 16.70
C PHE A 262 19.78 -15.97 17.80
N SER A 263 19.72 -17.29 17.71
CA SER A 263 20.40 -18.16 18.65
C SER A 263 20.87 -19.44 17.98
N LYS A 264 21.97 -19.98 18.49
CA LYS A 264 22.41 -21.34 18.18
C LYS A 264 21.50 -22.33 18.91
N GLY A 265 20.85 -23.22 18.16
CA GLY A 265 20.07 -24.32 18.69
C GLY A 265 20.96 -25.49 19.10
N LYS A 266 20.37 -26.47 19.79
CA LYS A 266 21.03 -27.77 20.02
C LYS A 266 20.98 -28.55 18.71
N SER A 267 22.14 -29.01 18.25
CA SER A 267 22.22 -29.94 17.11
C SER A 267 22.04 -31.37 17.61
N ALA A 268 21.37 -32.20 16.83
CA ALA A 268 21.31 -33.64 17.08
C ALA A 268 22.57 -34.36 16.56
N ASP A 269 23.30 -33.74 15.63
CA ASP A 269 24.52 -34.25 15.01
C ASP A 269 25.70 -33.30 15.30
N GLU A 270 26.87 -33.84 15.64
CA GLU A 270 28.09 -33.07 15.93
C GLU A 270 28.59 -32.30 14.70
N ASN A 271 28.30 -32.80 13.49
CA ASN A 271 28.71 -32.19 12.23
C ASN A 271 27.76 -31.11 11.71
N GLU A 272 26.59 -30.96 12.33
CA GLU A 272 25.59 -29.95 11.97
C GLU A 272 25.49 -28.86 13.04
N THR A 273 25.16 -27.65 12.62
CA THR A 273 24.75 -26.60 13.55
C THR A 273 23.34 -26.15 13.22
N THR A 274 22.45 -26.33 14.19
CA THR A 274 21.10 -25.76 14.14
C THR A 274 21.14 -24.29 14.53
N TRP A 275 20.59 -23.43 13.69
CA TRP A 275 20.35 -22.02 13.98
C TRP A 275 18.85 -21.76 14.07
N ILE A 276 18.47 -20.98 15.08
CA ILE A 276 17.09 -20.60 15.34
C ILE A 276 16.98 -19.10 15.13
N TYR A 277 16.16 -18.73 14.14
CA TYR A 277 15.78 -17.35 13.87
C TYR A 277 14.39 -17.11 14.41
N SER A 278 14.20 -16.04 15.18
CA SER A 278 12.91 -15.72 15.79
C SER A 278 12.46 -14.32 15.37
N ILE A 279 11.21 -14.18 14.93
CA ILE A 279 10.55 -12.89 14.76
C ILE A 279 9.59 -12.71 15.93
N VAL A 280 9.71 -11.59 16.63
CA VAL A 280 8.94 -11.30 17.83
C VAL A 280 7.91 -10.23 17.53
N TYR A 281 6.65 -10.57 17.73
CA TYR A 281 5.51 -9.68 17.51
C TYR A 281 4.86 -9.28 18.83
N ARG A 282 4.39 -8.04 18.91
CA ARG A 282 3.49 -7.63 19.98
C ARG A 282 2.14 -8.34 19.80
N ALA A 283 1.65 -8.96 20.87
CA ALA A 283 0.37 -9.64 20.88
C ALA A 283 -0.46 -9.14 22.06
N ASP A 284 -1.67 -8.64 21.78
CA ASP A 284 -2.59 -8.17 22.81
C ASP A 284 -3.25 -9.36 23.53
N TYR A 285 -2.49 -10.07 24.36
CA TYR A 285 -3.00 -11.16 25.19
C TYR A 285 -3.82 -10.61 26.38
N PRO A 286 -4.92 -11.27 26.82
CA PRO A 286 -5.51 -12.54 26.36
C PRO A 286 -6.44 -12.41 25.14
N ARG A 287 -6.49 -11.25 24.48
CA ARG A 287 -7.41 -10.99 23.35
C ARG A 287 -6.89 -11.51 22.00
N PHE A 288 -5.64 -11.96 21.95
CA PHE A 288 -5.02 -12.59 20.80
C PHE A 288 -5.59 -14.01 20.58
N THR A 289 -6.07 -14.26 19.38
CA THR A 289 -6.56 -15.56 18.92
C THR A 289 -6.25 -15.72 17.44
N THR A 290 -6.38 -16.92 16.89
CA THR A 290 -6.33 -17.12 15.43
C THR A 290 -7.73 -17.14 14.84
N PHE A 291 -7.88 -16.78 13.56
CA PHE A 291 -9.18 -16.88 12.90
C PHE A 291 -9.70 -18.34 12.90
N ARG A 292 -8.80 -19.33 12.86
CA ARG A 292 -9.14 -20.75 13.06
C ARG A 292 -9.83 -20.98 14.41
N GLU A 293 -9.28 -20.47 15.50
CA GLU A 293 -9.89 -20.59 16.84
C GLU A 293 -11.25 -19.89 16.91
N VAL A 294 -11.40 -18.71 16.28
CA VAL A 294 -12.69 -18.01 16.19
C VAL A 294 -13.73 -18.88 15.50
N LEU A 295 -13.37 -19.53 14.39
CA LEU A 295 -14.27 -20.40 13.63
C LEU A 295 -14.57 -21.73 14.36
N SER A 296 -13.61 -22.25 15.12
CA SER A 296 -13.73 -23.52 15.84
C SER A 296 -14.47 -23.41 17.18
N ARG A 297 -14.64 -22.20 17.74
CA ARG A 297 -15.43 -21.99 18.96
C ARG A 297 -16.89 -22.38 18.74
N LYS A 298 -17.28 -23.56 19.23
CA LYS A 298 -18.68 -23.91 19.45
C LYS A 298 -19.19 -22.96 20.54
N LYS A 299 -20.15 -22.07 20.22
CA LYS A 299 -20.93 -21.43 21.28
C LYS A 299 -21.55 -22.55 22.12
N LYS A 300 -21.21 -22.59 23.41
CA LYS A 300 -21.93 -23.39 24.40
C LYS A 300 -23.29 -22.73 24.61
N GLU A 301 -24.19 -22.91 23.66
CA GLU A 301 -25.60 -22.52 23.77
C GLU A 301 -26.40 -23.77 23.40
N PRO A 302 -27.27 -24.29 24.28
CA PRO A 302 -27.90 -25.57 24.08
C PRO A 302 -28.88 -25.51 22.92
N ASP A 303 -28.98 -26.63 22.22
CA ASP A 303 -29.79 -26.85 21.03
C ASP A 303 -31.25 -26.40 21.19
N THR A 304 -31.67 -25.45 20.36
CA THR A 304 -33.04 -25.44 19.83
C THR A 304 -32.98 -25.50 18.31
N ILE A 305 -33.04 -26.74 17.84
CA ILE A 305 -33.61 -27.27 16.59
C ILE A 305 -34.28 -26.19 15.73
N LYS A 306 -33.50 -25.51 14.88
CA LYS A 306 -33.77 -25.14 13.47
C LYS A 306 -32.72 -24.12 13.00
N ARG A 307 -32.01 -24.48 11.92
CA ARG A 307 -30.95 -23.74 11.20
C ARG A 307 -29.50 -23.88 11.72
N LYS A 308 -28.96 -25.10 11.63
CA LYS A 308 -27.50 -25.37 11.54
C LYS A 308 -26.91 -24.96 10.17
N LYS A 309 -27.15 -23.73 9.69
CA LYS A 309 -26.48 -23.19 8.48
C LYS A 309 -25.93 -21.78 8.76
N ALA A 310 -24.61 -21.68 8.59
CA ALA A 310 -23.70 -20.53 8.68
C ALA A 310 -23.41 -19.91 10.07
N ARG A 311 -22.49 -20.56 10.81
CA ARG A 311 -21.81 -20.09 12.04
C ARG A 311 -21.02 -18.75 11.92
N PHE A 312 -21.06 -18.09 10.77
CA PHE A 312 -20.48 -16.77 10.54
C PHE A 312 -21.31 -16.13 9.43
N PRO A 313 -22.05 -15.03 9.68
CA PRO A 313 -22.95 -14.43 8.70
C PRO A 313 -22.24 -14.16 7.37
N LEU A 314 -22.94 -14.36 6.26
CA LEU A 314 -22.38 -14.20 4.92
C LEU A 314 -21.74 -12.80 4.73
N GLY A 315 -22.40 -11.74 5.20
CA GLY A 315 -21.84 -10.38 5.16
C GLY A 315 -20.49 -10.26 5.88
N LYS A 316 -20.34 -10.90 7.05
CA LYS A 316 -19.05 -10.90 7.76
C LYS A 316 -17.97 -11.68 7.02
N ARG A 317 -18.33 -12.75 6.29
CA ARG A 317 -17.38 -13.49 5.44
C ARG A 317 -16.85 -12.60 4.33
N PHE A 318 -17.74 -11.87 3.66
CA PHE A 318 -17.36 -10.91 2.64
C PHE A 318 -16.44 -9.82 3.18
N THR A 319 -16.76 -9.26 4.36
CA THR A 319 -15.87 -8.27 5.00
C THR A 319 -14.49 -8.84 5.29
N VAL A 320 -14.40 -10.06 5.86
CA VAL A 320 -13.10 -10.70 6.13
C VAL A 320 -12.35 -11.00 4.83
N ALA A 321 -13.04 -11.50 3.80
CA ALA A 321 -12.43 -11.77 2.50
C ALA A 321 -11.90 -10.49 1.85
N GLN A 322 -12.66 -9.39 1.87
CA GLN A 322 -12.24 -8.09 1.37
C GLN A 322 -11.03 -7.55 2.13
N MET A 323 -11.03 -7.66 3.47
CA MET A 323 -9.89 -7.27 4.31
C MET A 323 -8.63 -8.09 3.98
N LEU A 324 -8.77 -9.40 3.79
CA LEU A 324 -7.65 -10.29 3.43
C LEU A 324 -7.13 -10.01 2.02
N ALA A 325 -8.03 -9.81 1.05
CA ALA A 325 -7.66 -9.46 -0.32
C ALA A 325 -6.89 -8.13 -0.36
N ARG A 326 -7.38 -7.12 0.37
CA ARG A 326 -6.69 -5.83 0.51
C ARG A 326 -5.31 -6.01 1.15
N ALA A 327 -5.20 -6.76 2.23
CA ALA A 327 -3.92 -7.02 2.88
C ALA A 327 -2.92 -7.71 1.96
N LEU A 328 -3.36 -8.73 1.20
CA LEU A 328 -2.53 -9.43 0.22
C LEU A 328 -2.11 -8.52 -0.92
N MET A 329 -3.00 -7.67 -1.41
CA MET A 329 -2.67 -6.68 -2.43
C MET A 329 -1.54 -5.74 -1.95
N TYR A 330 -1.63 -5.19 -0.73
CA TYR A 330 -0.55 -4.36 -0.18
C TYR A 330 0.76 -5.14 0.03
N LEU A 331 0.70 -6.42 0.41
CA LEU A 331 1.89 -7.29 0.49
C LEU A 331 2.52 -7.50 -0.90
N HIS A 332 1.71 -7.71 -1.94
CA HIS A 332 2.19 -7.86 -3.31
C HIS A 332 2.80 -6.59 -3.88
N LEU A 333 2.25 -5.41 -3.54
CA LEU A 333 2.81 -4.11 -3.95
C LEU A 333 4.25 -3.88 -3.48
N VAL A 334 4.70 -4.60 -2.43
CA VAL A 334 6.06 -4.53 -1.89
C VAL A 334 6.87 -5.81 -2.14
N ASP A 335 6.45 -6.59 -3.15
CA ASP A 335 7.02 -7.89 -3.55
C ASP A 335 7.17 -8.88 -2.38
N TRP A 336 6.21 -8.83 -1.47
CA TRP A 336 6.10 -9.80 -0.40
C TRP A 336 5.04 -10.86 -0.72
N LEU A 337 5.52 -12.05 -1.07
CA LEU A 337 4.66 -13.22 -1.23
C LEU A 337 4.36 -13.90 0.10
N HIS A 338 3.09 -13.88 0.52
CA HIS A 338 2.62 -14.66 1.66
C HIS A 338 2.31 -16.11 1.24
N LYS A 339 3.25 -17.04 1.49
CA LYS A 339 3.18 -18.44 1.00
C LYS A 339 2.13 -19.34 1.68
N ALA A 340 1.50 -18.91 2.79
CA ALA A 340 0.64 -19.79 3.60
C ALA A 340 -0.62 -19.08 4.14
N VAL A 341 -1.44 -18.49 3.28
CA VAL A 341 -2.70 -17.83 3.69
C VAL A 341 -3.68 -18.90 4.18
N ARG A 342 -3.81 -19.03 5.50
CA ARG A 342 -4.66 -20.01 6.19
C ARG A 342 -5.28 -19.37 7.42
N SER A 343 -6.44 -19.87 7.86
CA SER A 343 -7.14 -19.33 9.04
C SER A 343 -6.32 -19.38 10.34
N GLU A 344 -5.33 -20.28 10.44
CA GLU A 344 -4.39 -20.35 11.57
C GLU A 344 -3.31 -19.26 11.55
N ASN A 345 -3.03 -18.68 10.38
CA ASN A 345 -2.04 -17.62 10.20
C ASN A 345 -2.65 -16.22 10.19
N VAL A 346 -3.98 -16.12 10.30
CA VAL A 346 -4.68 -14.84 10.40
C VAL A 346 -4.89 -14.52 11.88
N PRO A 347 -4.16 -13.53 12.44
CA PRO A 347 -4.41 -13.09 13.80
C PRO A 347 -5.79 -12.41 13.87
N ALA A 348 -6.54 -12.73 14.92
CA ALA A 348 -7.80 -12.10 15.22
C ALA A 348 -7.77 -11.54 16.65
N ARG A 349 -8.40 -10.39 16.83
CA ARG A 349 -8.53 -9.72 18.12
C ARG A 349 -10.00 -9.72 18.53
N TYR A 350 -10.28 -10.15 19.75
CA TYR A 350 -11.60 -9.94 20.33
C TYR A 350 -11.76 -8.50 20.78
N CYS A 351 -12.69 -7.77 20.17
CA CYS A 351 -13.16 -6.51 20.70
C CYS A 351 -14.27 -6.79 21.73
N ARG A 352 -13.98 -6.53 23.01
CA ARG A 352 -15.01 -6.49 24.05
C ARG A 352 -15.82 -5.22 23.84
N ARG A 353 -17.14 -5.31 23.63
CA ARG A 353 -18.00 -4.12 23.78
C ARG A 353 -17.96 -3.67 25.24
N THR A 354 -18.11 -2.37 25.45
CA THR A 354 -18.41 -1.74 26.75
C THR A 354 -19.58 -2.41 27.48
N ASP A 355 -20.47 -3.08 26.74
CA ASP A 355 -21.71 -3.70 27.23
C ASP A 355 -21.54 -5.18 27.61
N GLY A 356 -20.30 -5.67 27.78
CA GLY A 356 -20.02 -7.03 28.26
C GLY A 356 -20.23 -8.17 27.24
N LYS A 357 -20.65 -7.88 25.99
CA LYS A 357 -20.81 -8.89 24.92
C LYS A 357 -19.60 -8.92 23.96
N TYR A 358 -19.11 -10.12 23.64
CA TYR A 358 -17.97 -10.35 22.73
C TYR A 358 -18.44 -10.37 21.25
N ARG A 359 -17.68 -9.74 20.33
CA ARG A 359 -17.95 -9.74 18.87
C ARG A 359 -16.92 -10.49 18.06
#